data_AF-A0A2N0D9Y3-F1
#
_entry.id   AF-A0A2N0D9Y3-F1
#
_cell.length_a   1.000
_cell.length_b   1.000
_cell.length_c   1.000
_cell.angle_alpha   90.00
_cell.angle_beta   90.00
_cell.angle_gamma   90.00
#
_symmetry.space_group_name_H-M   'P 1'
#
loop_
_entity.id
_entity.type
_entity.pdbx_description
1 polymer ?
#
loop_
_entity_poly.entity_id
_entity_poly.type
_entity_poly.pdbx_seq_one_letter_code
_entity_poly.pdbx_strand_id
1 'polypeptide(L)' 'MSRFELCSFTDDDIELVTSAVGRWSDRNHVDVKSEHGQAALTQAIALVNSGMRLPEDIVARLDEVCAPPAPEYPKSLFGE' A
#
# COMPACT_ATOMS: atom_id res chain seq x y z
N MET A 1 28.58 7.94 0.83
CA MET A 1 27.76 8.81 -0.05
C MET A 1 26.34 8.78 0.48
N SER A 2 25.93 9.86 1.16
CA SER A 2 24.58 10.01 1.71
C SER A 2 23.60 10.31 0.58
N ARG A 3 22.62 9.42 0.34
CA ARG A 3 21.62 9.52 -0.75
C ARG A 3 20.24 9.96 -0.24
N PHE A 4 20.19 10.71 0.85
CA PHE A 4 18.95 11.34 1.28
C PHE A 4 18.82 12.68 0.55
N GLU A 5 18.53 12.62 -0.75
CA GLU A 5 17.76 13.71 -1.35
C GLU A 5 16.44 13.72 -0.57
N LEU A 6 16.29 14.71 0.32
CA LEU A 6 15.02 14.99 0.96
C LEU A 6 14.05 15.27 -0.20
N CYS A 7 13.33 14.24 -0.64
CA CYS A 7 12.24 14.42 -1.57
C CYS A 7 11.31 15.40 -0.88
N SER A 8 11.21 16.62 -1.42
CA SER A 8 10.31 17.63 -0.90
C SER A 8 8.90 17.15 -1.18
N PHE A 9 8.37 16.30 -0.31
CA PHE A 9 6.97 15.91 -0.34
C PHE A 9 6.14 17.17 -0.15
N THR A 10 5.33 17.48 -1.15
CA THR A 10 4.29 18.50 -1.00
C THR A 10 3.15 17.93 -0.16
N ASP A 11 2.28 18.81 0.34
CA ASP A 11 1.07 18.36 1.02
C ASP A 11 0.20 17.49 0.10
N ASP A 12 0.16 17.79 -1.21
CA ASP A 12 -0.51 16.97 -2.22
C ASP A 12 0.07 15.55 -2.31
N ASP A 13 1.40 15.41 -2.18
CA ASP A 13 2.06 14.12 -2.22
C ASP A 13 1.76 13.29 -0.96
N ILE A 14 1.64 13.96 0.18
CA ILE A 14 1.23 13.32 1.44
C ILE A 14 -0.24 12.87 1.35
N GLU A 15 -1.13 13.73 0.84
CA GLU A 15 -2.54 13.39 0.63
C GLU A 15 -2.69 12.23 -0.36
N LEU A 16 -1.90 12.22 -1.43
CA LEU A 16 -1.88 11.15 -2.43
C LEU A 16 -1.45 9.81 -1.81
N VAL A 17 -0.35 9.79 -1.06
CA VAL A 17 0.13 8.57 -0.38
C VAL A 17 -0.91 8.08 0.63
N THR A 18 -1.39 8.95 1.50
CA THR A 18 -2.32 8.56 2.57
C THR A 18 -3.67 8.09 2.02
N SER A 19 -4.19 8.74 0.98
CA SER A 19 -5.42 8.33 0.30
C SER A 19 -5.28 6.99 -0.42
N ALA A 20 -4.18 6.78 -1.14
CA ALA A 20 -3.93 5.53 -1.84
C ALA A 20 -3.74 4.35 -0.87
N VAL A 21 -2.92 4.54 0.18
CA VAL A 21 -2.68 3.51 1.20
C VAL A 21 -3.95 3.22 2.00
N GLY A 22 -4.75 4.24 2.35
CA GLY A 22 -6.03 4.06 3.02
C GLY A 22 -7.00 3.23 2.18
N ARG A 23 -7.17 3.58 0.90
CA ARG A 23 -8.03 2.82 -0.02
C ARG A 23 -7.56 1.38 -0.22
N TRP A 24 -6.25 1.17 -0.34
CA TRP A 24 -5.65 -0.15 -0.46
C TRP A 24 -5.86 -0.98 0.82
N SER A 25 -5.66 -0.37 1.98
CA SER A 25 -5.86 -0.96 3.31
C SER A 25 -7.30 -1.40 3.52
N ASP A 26 -8.27 -0.53 3.22
CA ASP A 26 -9.70 -0.84 3.31
C ASP A 26 -10.09 -1.99 2.38
N ARG A 27 -9.56 -2.00 1.15
CA ARG A 27 -9.83 -3.04 0.15
C ARG A 27 -9.29 -4.40 0.55
N ASN A 28 -8.09 -4.43 1.14
CA ASN A 28 -7.39 -5.67 1.48
C ASN A 28 -7.60 -6.11 2.93
N HIS A 29 -8.38 -5.34 3.71
CA HIS A 29 -8.59 -5.55 5.14
C HIS A 29 -7.27 -5.62 5.94
N VAL A 30 -6.29 -4.81 5.54
CA VAL A 30 -4.95 -4.75 6.16
C VAL A 30 -4.88 -3.56 7.10
N ASP A 31 -4.47 -3.74 8.34
CA ASP A 31 -4.13 -2.62 9.22
C ASP A 31 -2.87 -1.91 8.71
N VAL A 32 -2.94 -0.60 8.47
CA VAL A 32 -1.79 0.23 8.04
C VAL A 32 -0.62 0.15 9.03
N LYS A 33 -0.89 -0.11 10.31
CA LYS A 33 0.14 -0.27 11.35
C LYS A 33 0.78 -1.67 11.36
N SER A 34 0.20 -2.63 10.66
CA SER A 34 0.79 -3.97 10.51
C SER A 34 2.07 -3.92 9.66
N GLU A 35 2.87 -4.99 9.70
CA GLU A 35 4.06 -5.11 8.85
C GLU A 35 3.73 -4.97 7.35
N HIS A 36 2.61 -5.55 6.91
CA HIS A 36 2.12 -5.43 5.53
C HIS A 36 1.66 -4.00 5.21
N GLY A 37 0.98 -3.35 6.16
CA GLY A 37 0.57 -1.95 6.02
C GLY A 37 1.75 -0.99 5.92
N GLN A 38 2.80 -1.20 6.72
CA GLN A 38 4.05 -0.42 6.66
C GLN A 38 4.81 -0.66 5.36
N ALA A 39 4.84 -1.91 4.86
CA ALA A 39 5.40 -2.22 3.55
C ALA A 39 4.65 -1.50 2.42
N ALA A 40 3.32 -1.52 2.45
CA ALA A 40 2.49 -0.80 1.49
C ALA A 40 2.70 0.72 1.56
N LEU A 41 2.82 1.30 2.76
CA LEU A 41 3.13 2.72 2.93
C LEU A 41 4.49 3.10 2.34
N THR A 42 5.52 2.29 2.62
CA THR A 42 6.87 2.48 2.08
C THR A 42 6.88 2.40 0.55
N GLN A 43 6.13 1.44 0.00
CA GLN A 43 5.99 1.27 -1.44
C GLN A 43 5.24 2.45 -2.08
N ALA A 44 4.16 2.94 -1.46
CA ALA A 44 3.41 4.09 -1.95
C ALA A 44 4.27 5.36 -2.02
N ILE A 45 5.08 5.62 -0.99
CA ILE A 45 6.04 6.73 -0.97
C ILE A 45 7.04 6.61 -2.12
N ALA A 46 7.58 5.40 -2.36
CA ALA A 46 8.49 5.14 -3.47
C ALA A 46 7.84 5.39 -4.84
N LEU A 47 6.57 5.01 -5.01
CA LEU A 47 5.82 5.22 -6.26
C LEU A 47 5.57 6.71 -6.53
N VAL A 48 5.16 7.48 -5.53
CA VAL A 48 4.97 8.94 -5.67
C VAL A 48 6.30 9.63 -5.99
N ASN A 49 7.38 9.24 -5.30
CA ASN A 49 8.74 9.72 -5.59
C ASN A 49 9.21 9.37 -7.01
N SER A 50 8.78 8.24 -7.56
CA SER A 50 9.10 7.84 -8.94
C SER A 50 8.32 8.64 -10.01
N GLY A 51 7.39 9.49 -9.59
CA GLY A 51 6.59 10.34 -10.48
C GLY A 51 5.16 9.86 -10.68
N MET A 52 4.70 8.83 -9.98
CA MET A 52 3.30 8.39 -10.05
C MET A 52 2.39 9.40 -9.35
N ARG A 53 1.34 9.86 -10.04
CA ARG A 53 0.43 10.90 -9.53
C ARG A 53 -1.04 10.49 -9.49
N LEU A 54 -1.37 9.31 -10.02
CA LEU A 54 -2.73 8.79 -10.02
C LEU A 54 -2.94 7.83 -8.83
N PRO A 55 -3.89 8.10 -7.91
CA PRO A 55 -4.13 7.24 -6.77
C PRO A 55 -4.49 5.79 -7.16
N GLU A 56 -5.21 5.63 -8.26
CA GLU A 56 -5.64 4.32 -8.77
C GLU A 56 -4.47 3.47 -9.28
N ASP A 57 -3.48 4.08 -9.93
CA ASP A 57 -2.26 3.40 -10.35
C ASP A 57 -1.42 2.96 -9.14
N ILE A 58 -1.35 3.81 -8.11
CA ILE A 58 -0.66 3.48 -6.86
C ILE A 58 -1.34 2.29 -6.20
N VAL A 59 -2.66 2.32 -6.04
CA VAL A 59 -3.43 1.22 -5.44
C VAL A 59 -3.26 -0.07 -6.23
N ALA A 60 -3.35 -0.03 -7.57
CA ALA A 60 -3.14 -1.20 -8.42
C ALA A 60 -1.75 -1.80 -8.21
N ARG A 61 -0.73 -0.94 -8.10
CA ARG A 61 0.65 -1.39 -7.86
C ARG A 61 0.86 -1.94 -6.45
N LEU A 62 0.18 -1.38 -5.45
CA LEU A 62 0.16 -1.94 -4.09
C LEU A 62 -0.53 -3.30 -4.05
N ASP A 63 -1.60 -3.50 -4.81
CA ASP A 63 -2.23 -4.82 -4.94
C ASP A 63 -1.30 -5.85 -5.59
N GLU A 64 -0.47 -5.45 -6.55
CA GLU A 64 0.49 -6.37 -7.19
C GLU A 64 1.67 -6.76 -6.29
N VAL A 65 2.15 -5.82 -5.47
CA VAL A 65 3.43 -5.96 -4.75
C VAL A 65 3.24 -6.26 -3.26
N CYS A 66 2.15 -5.77 -2.67
CA CYS A 66 1.91 -5.80 -1.23
C CYS A 66 0.64 -6.56 -0.83
N ALA A 67 -0.14 -7.11 -1.78
CA ALA A 67 -1.36 -7.84 -1.45
C ALA A 67 -1.08 -8.93 -0.41
N PRO A 68 -1.85 -8.97 0.68
CA PRO A 68 -1.72 -10.05 1.65
C PRO A 68 -2.02 -11.39 0.96
N PRO A 69 -1.38 -12.49 1.39
CA PRO A 69 -1.75 -13.81 0.91
C PRO A 69 -3.26 -13.99 1.12
N ALA A 70 -3.96 -14.51 0.10
CA ALA A 70 -5.40 -14.72 0.18
C ALA A 70 -5.73 -15.46 1.49
N PRO A 71 -6.78 -15.04 2.22
CA PRO A 71 -7.16 -15.73 3.44
C PRO A 71 -7.35 -17.20 3.10
N GLU A 72 -6.52 -18.05 3.70
CA GLU A 72 -6.70 -19.49 3.62
C GLU A 72 -8.05 -19.79 4.27
N TYR A 73 -9.10 -19.87 3.46
CA TYR A 73 -10.38 -20.35 3.94
C TYR A 73 -10.14 -21.75 4.50
N PRO A 74 -10.46 -22.03 5.78
CA PRO A 74 -10.39 -23.38 6.27
C PRO A 74 -11.37 -24.22 5.46
N LYS A 75 -10.83 -25.05 4.55
CA LYS A 75 -11.54 -26.21 4.00
C LYS A 75 -11.83 -27.14 5.17
N SER A 76 -12.99 -27.02 5.80
CA SER A 76 -13.79 -28.12 6.38
C SER A 76 -14.81 -27.59 7.38
N LEU A 77 -15.95 -27.15 6.85
CA LEU A 77 -17.26 -27.32 7.50
C LEU A 77 -18.25 -27.78 6.43
N PHE A 78 -17.93 -28.88 5.76
CA PHE A 78 -18.95 -29.73 5.15
C PHE A 78 -19.01 -30.97 6.02
N GLY A 79 -20.07 -31.04 6.84
CA GLY A 79 -20.33 -32.15 7.72
C GLY A 79 -20.65 -33.43 6.94
N GLU A 80 -20.33 -34.54 7.58
CA GLU A 80 -20.94 -35.86 7.34
C GLU A 80 -21.74 -36.24 8.59
#